data_AF-A0A1I5EU33-F1
#
_entry.id   AF-A0A1I5EU33-F1
#
_cell.length_a   1.000
_cell.length_b   1.000
_cell.length_c   1.000
_cell.angle_alpha   90.00
_cell.angle_beta   90.00
_cell.angle_gamma   90.00
#
_symmetry.space_group_name_H-M   'P 1'
#
loop_
_entity.id
_entity.type
_entity.pdbx_description
1 polymer ?
#
loop_
_entity_poly.entity_id
_entity_poly.type
_entity_poly.pdbx_seq_one_letter_code
_entity_poly.pdbx_strand_id
1 'polypeptide(L)'
;MNDKKMISIDQFNADERLAVEQTYKGLAEKYRQRTGKEPDSKKEKEFNSEARQIVMTSKMDKERALAEKAKKKPLRKKKPSSLTASEVSDFNWSASIVKGRR
;
A
#
# COMPACT_ATOMS: atom_id res chain seq x y z
N MET A 1 -5.11 16.81 -17.41
CA MET A 1 -5.96 17.03 -16.23
C MET A 1 -6.30 15.65 -15.67
N ASN A 2 -5.78 15.29 -14.50
CA ASN A 2 -6.23 14.05 -13.86
C ASN A 2 -7.63 14.32 -13.35
N ASP A 3 -8.64 13.77 -14.03
CA ASP A 3 -9.99 13.68 -13.50
C ASP A 3 -9.90 12.92 -12.17
N LYS A 4 -9.87 13.69 -11.07
CA LYS A 4 -9.98 13.18 -9.71
C LYS A 4 -11.37 12.56 -9.62
N LYS A 5 -11.49 11.29 -10.03
CA LYS A 5 -12.71 10.51 -9.85
C LYS A 5 -13.12 10.66 -8.39
N MET A 6 -14.33 11.14 -8.16
CA MET A 6 -14.87 11.31 -6.82
C MET A 6 -14.94 9.92 -6.18
N ILE A 7 -14.12 9.69 -5.17
CA ILE A 7 -14.11 8.41 -4.45
C ILE A 7 -15.39 8.38 -3.61
N SER A 8 -16.29 7.45 -3.96
CA SER A 8 -17.55 7.27 -3.25
C SER A 8 -17.27 6.68 -1.86
N ILE A 9 -17.98 7.16 -0.85
CA ILE A 9 -17.74 6.73 0.54
C ILE A 9 -18.08 5.25 0.75
N ASP A 10 -18.91 4.68 -0.12
CA ASP A 10 -19.30 3.27 -0.12
C ASP A 10 -18.14 2.31 -0.47
N GLN A 11 -17.06 2.83 -1.07
CA GLN A 11 -15.86 2.02 -1.34
C GLN A 11 -14.97 1.82 -0.10
N PHE A 12 -15.30 2.48 1.02
CA PHE A 12 -14.54 2.41 2.27
C PHE A 12 -15.21 1.49 3.29
N ASN A 13 -14.37 0.70 3.96
CA ASN A 13 -14.74 -0.11 5.12
C ASN A 13 -14.98 0.77 6.36
N ALA A 14 -15.54 0.22 7.44
CA ALA A 14 -15.84 0.96 8.66
C ALA A 14 -14.62 1.70 9.25
N ASP A 15 -13.47 1.02 9.32
CA ASP A 15 -12.22 1.61 9.81
C ASP A 15 -11.72 2.73 8.90
N GLU A 16 -11.88 2.56 7.59
CA GLU A 16 -11.47 3.54 6.59
C GLU A 16 -12.37 4.78 6.64
N ARG A 17 -13.67 4.62 6.90
CA ARG A 17 -14.61 5.74 7.13
C ARG A 17 -14.22 6.54 8.36
N LEU A 18 -13.86 5.86 9.45
CA LEU A 18 -13.36 6.50 10.66
C LEU A 18 -12.05 7.27 10.39
N ALA A 19 -11.15 6.70 9.59
CA ALA A 19 -9.93 7.39 9.16
C ALA A 19 -10.23 8.63 8.29
N VAL A 20 -11.25 8.59 7.42
CA VAL A 20 -11.69 9.77 6.64
C VAL A 20 -12.19 10.87 7.58
N GLU A 21 -12.97 10.54 8.62
CA GLU A 21 -13.44 11.54 9.58
C GLU A 21 -12.30 12.15 10.40
N GLN A 22 -11.34 11.34 10.84
CA GLN A 22 -10.17 11.82 11.58
C GLN A 22 -9.30 12.73 10.72
N THR A 23 -9.05 12.35 9.47
CA THR A 23 -8.27 13.16 8.53
C THR A 23 -9.00 14.47 8.21
N TYR A 24 -10.32 14.44 8.02
CA TYR A 24 -11.14 15.64 7.86
C TYR A 24 -11.02 16.58 9.07
N LYS A 25 -11.18 16.07 10.30
CA LYS A 25 -11.04 16.87 11.52
C LYS A 25 -9.66 17.50 11.62
N GLY A 26 -8.60 16.75 11.30
CA GLY A 26 -7.23 17.27 11.27
C GLY A 26 -7.01 18.36 10.22
N LEU A 27 -7.61 18.23 9.02
CA LEU A 27 -7.55 19.27 7.98
C LEU A 27 -8.29 20.54 8.39
N ALA A 28 -9.49 20.39 8.96
CA ALA A 28 -10.29 21.50 9.48
C ALA A 28 -9.58 22.22 10.63
N GLU A 29 -8.94 21.48 11.53
CA GLU A 29 -8.17 22.04 12.64
C GLU A 29 -6.93 22.80 12.15
N LYS A 30 -6.15 22.23 11.22
CA LYS A 30 -5.03 22.93 10.58
C LYS A 30 -5.47 24.21 9.88
N TYR A 31 -6.63 24.18 9.23
CA TYR A 31 -7.20 25.36 8.60
C TYR A 31 -7.54 26.44 9.63
N ARG A 32 -8.18 26.06 10.74
CA ARG A 32 -8.47 26.98 11.86
C ARG A 32 -7.20 27.56 12.46
N GLN A 33 -6.18 26.74 12.73
CA GLN A 33 -4.90 27.20 13.27
C GLN A 33 -4.20 28.19 12.33
N ARG A 34 -4.30 27.99 11.00
CA ARG A 34 -3.65 28.87 10.01
C ARG A 34 -4.41 30.18 9.77
N THR A 35 -5.73 30.13 9.78
CA THR A 35 -6.57 31.27 9.34
C THR A 35 -7.32 31.96 10.47
N GLY A 36 -7.38 31.36 11.65
CA GLY A 36 -8.17 31.83 12.79
C GLY A 36 -9.69 31.82 12.57
N LYS A 37 -10.16 31.22 11.46
CA LYS A 37 -11.57 31.20 11.06
C LYS A 37 -12.05 29.77 10.84
N GLU A 38 -13.35 29.56 11.06
CA GLU A 38 -13.98 28.29 10.72
C GLU A 38 -14.00 28.08 9.20
N PRO A 39 -13.81 26.83 8.73
CA PRO A 39 -13.87 26.53 7.32
C PRO A 39 -15.28 26.78 6.77
N ASP A 40 -15.36 27.60 5.74
CA ASP A 40 -16.61 27.82 5.00
C ASP A 40 -17.08 26.54 4.29
N SER A 41 -18.37 26.46 3.97
CA SER A 41 -19.05 25.35 3.29
C SER A 41 -18.34 24.84 2.04
N LYS A 42 -17.67 25.73 1.29
CA LYS A 42 -16.84 25.36 0.13
C LYS A 42 -15.57 24.60 0.56
N LYS A 43 -14.91 25.08 1.62
CA LYS A 43 -13.71 24.47 2.19
C LYS A 43 -14.00 23.12 2.84
N GLU A 44 -15.15 22.98 3.49
CA GLU A 44 -15.57 21.68 4.05
C GLU A 44 -15.71 20.60 2.97
N LYS A 45 -16.30 20.93 1.82
CA LYS A 45 -16.40 20.01 0.68
C LYS A 45 -15.02 19.64 0.12
N GLU A 46 -14.13 20.62 -0.01
CA GLU A 46 -12.74 20.41 -0.42
C GLU A 46 -12.03 19.44 0.54
N PHE A 47 -12.11 19.69 1.86
CA PHE A 47 -11.50 18.81 2.87
C PHE A 47 -12.11 17.42 2.90
N ASN A 48 -13.41 17.27 2.68
CA ASN A 48 -14.02 15.94 2.59
C ASN A 48 -13.48 15.16 1.38
N SER A 49 -13.35 15.82 0.23
CA SER A 49 -12.78 15.20 -0.97
C SER A 49 -11.29 14.86 -0.81
N GLU A 50 -10.54 15.72 -0.12
CA GLU A 50 -9.12 15.53 0.17
C GLU A 50 -8.91 14.40 1.19
N ALA A 51 -9.69 14.36 2.27
CA ALA A 51 -9.66 13.29 3.26
C ALA A 51 -9.89 11.91 2.62
N ARG A 52 -10.90 11.78 1.76
CA ARG A 52 -11.16 10.55 1.00
C ARG A 52 -10.00 10.16 0.10
N GLN A 53 -9.37 11.13 -0.57
CA GLN A 53 -8.21 10.87 -1.42
C GLN A 53 -7.02 10.37 -0.61
N ILE A 54 -6.71 11.00 0.53
CA ILE A 54 -5.60 10.61 1.40
C ILE A 54 -5.77 9.15 1.88
N VAL A 55 -6.98 8.79 2.32
CA VAL A 55 -7.25 7.43 2.79
C VAL A 55 -7.15 6.42 1.65
N MET A 56 -7.69 6.73 0.47
CA MET A 56 -7.57 5.84 -0.70
C MET A 56 -6.13 5.68 -1.17
N THR A 57 -5.32 6.74 -1.17
CA THR A 57 -3.90 6.63 -1.50
C THR A 57 -3.17 5.74 -0.51
N SER A 58 -3.46 5.90 0.79
CA SER A 58 -2.86 5.04 1.83
C SER A 58 -3.26 3.57 1.66
N LYS A 59 -4.51 3.29 1.27
CA LYS A 59 -4.99 1.95 0.94
C LYS A 59 -4.20 1.34 -0.22
N MET A 60 -4.09 2.07 -1.33
CA MET A 60 -3.33 1.63 -2.51
C MET A 60 -1.85 1.38 -2.19
N ASP A 61 -1.24 2.22 -1.36
CA ASP A 61 0.15 2.05 -0.94
C ASP A 61 0.34 0.80 -0.06
N LYS A 62 -0.59 0.53 0.86
CA LYS A 62 -0.61 -0.71 1.66
C LYS A 62 -0.75 -1.94 0.76
N GLU A 63 -1.68 -1.91 -0.19
CA GLU A 63 -1.89 -3.00 -1.15
C GLU A 63 -0.64 -3.23 -2.01
N ARG A 64 0.00 -2.16 -2.49
CA ARG A 64 1.26 -2.24 -3.24
C ARG A 64 2.39 -2.84 -2.41
N ALA A 65 2.52 -2.43 -1.14
CA ALA A 65 3.51 -2.98 -0.23
C ALA A 65 3.27 -4.47 0.06
N LEU A 66 2.01 -4.90 0.21
CA LEU A 66 1.66 -6.31 0.35
C LEU A 66 1.99 -7.11 -0.92
N ALA A 67 1.68 -6.57 -2.10
CA ALA A 67 2.02 -7.18 -3.38
C ALA A 67 3.53 -7.32 -3.57
N GLU A 68 4.32 -6.31 -3.19
CA GLU A 68 5.79 -6.43 -3.21
C GLU A 68 6.31 -7.47 -2.23
N LYS A 69 5.76 -7.53 -1.01
CA LYS A 69 6.12 -8.57 -0.03
C LYS A 69 5.76 -9.96 -0.54
N ALA A 70 4.65 -10.12 -1.25
CA ALA A 70 4.27 -11.38 -1.89
C ALA A 70 5.25 -11.78 -2.99
N LYS A 71 5.72 -10.83 -3.81
CA LYS A 71 6.74 -11.07 -4.84
C LYS A 71 8.12 -11.38 -4.27
N LYS A 72 8.49 -10.74 -3.16
CA LYS A 72 9.79 -10.90 -2.48
C LYS A 72 9.84 -12.10 -1.53
N LYS A 73 8.73 -12.78 -1.25
CA LYS A 73 8.76 -14.06 -0.55
C LYS A 73 9.54 -15.04 -1.43
N PRO A 74 10.73 -15.51 -1.01
CA PRO A 74 11.42 -16.53 -1.78
C PRO A 74 10.47 -17.71 -1.92
N LEU A 75 10.23 -18.14 -3.15
CA LEU A 75 9.48 -19.35 -3.45
C LEU A 75 10.09 -20.42 -2.57
N ARG A 76 9.37 -20.88 -1.54
CA ARG A 76 9.88 -21.86 -0.58
C ARG A 76 10.35 -23.04 -1.43
N LYS A 77 11.67 -23.19 -1.58
CA LYS A 77 12.24 -24.30 -2.34
C LYS A 77 11.65 -25.55 -1.71
N LYS A 78 10.88 -26.32 -2.48
CA LYS A 78 10.31 -27.56 -1.99
C LYS A 78 11.46 -28.42 -1.45
N LYS A 79 11.22 -29.10 -0.33
CA LYS A 79 12.19 -30.09 0.14
C LYS A 79 12.46 -31.07 -1.00
N PRO A 80 13.71 -31.51 -1.22
CA PRO A 80 14.06 -32.37 -2.34
C PRO A 80 13.24 -33.68 -2.36
N SER A 81 12.79 -34.16 -1.20
CA SER A 81 11.89 -35.31 -1.07
C SER A 81 10.47 -35.11 -1.65
N SER A 82 10.10 -33.88 -1.99
CA SER A 82 8.80 -33.50 -2.56
C SER A 82 8.92 -33.03 -4.01
N LEU A 83 10.11 -33.15 -4.62
CA LEU A 83 10.35 -32.87 -6.03
C LEU A 83 10.26 -34.17 -6.83
N THR A 84 9.68 -34.09 -8.02
CA THR A 84 9.70 -35.22 -8.96
C THR A 84 11.10 -35.37 -9.56
N ALA A 85 11.49 -36.56 -10.00
CA ALA A 85 12.83 -36.82 -10.56
C ALA A 85 13.21 -35.88 -11.72
N SER A 86 12.21 -35.36 -12.45
CA SER A 86 12.41 -34.39 -13.54
C SER A 86 12.68 -32.94 -13.07
N GLU A 87 12.41 -32.61 -11.81
CA GLU A 87 12.62 -31.28 -11.22
C GLU A 87 13.90 -31.19 -10.39
N VAL A 88 14.57 -32.33 -10.16
CA VAL A 88 15.89 -32.38 -9.52
C VAL A 88 16.92 -32.09 -10.61
N SER A 89 17.45 -30.87 -10.64
CA SER A 89 18.61 -30.57 -11.47
C SER A 89 19.82 -31.35 -10.93
N ASP A 90 20.47 -32.15 -11.78
CA ASP A 90 21.69 -32.86 -11.41
C ASP A 90 22.72 -31.90 -10.80
N PHE A 91 23.34 -32.35 -9.71
CA PHE A 91 24.33 -31.58 -8.97
C PHE A 91 25.50 -31.19 -9.88
N ASN A 92 25.62 -29.90 -10.22
CA ASN A 92 26.67 -29.38 -11.08
C ASN A 92 27.97 -29.15 -10.27
N TRP A 93 28.95 -30.05 -10.44
CA TRP A 93 30.26 -29.95 -9.77
C TRP A 93 31.01 -28.66 -10.08
N SER A 94 30.83 -28.07 -11.27
CA SER A 94 31.51 -26.85 -11.69
C SER A 94 31.08 -25.62 -10.88
N ALA A 95 29.85 -25.62 -10.33
CA ALA A 95 29.37 -24.54 -9.46
C ALA A 95 30.07 -24.51 -8.09
N SER A 96 30.63 -25.65 -7.65
CA SER A 96 31.28 -25.77 -6.34
C SER A 96 32.73 -25.26 -6.31
N ILE A 97 33.35 -25.05 -7.48
CA ILE A 97 34.75 -24.62 -7.60
C ILE A 97 34.88 -23.09 -7.52
N VAL A 98 33.82 -22.34 -7.83
CA VAL A 98 33.85 -20.85 -7.88
C VAL A 98 34.02 -20.21 -6.50
N LYS A 99 33.72 -20.93 -5.40
CA LYS A 99 33.87 -20.41 -4.03
C LYS A 99 35.32 -20.44 -3.49
N GLY A 100 36.29 -20.81 -4.33
CA GLY A 100 37.68 -21.11 -3.91
C GLY A 100 38.79 -20.36 -4.64
N ARG A 101 38.55 -19.20 -5.26
CA ARG A 101 39.65 -18.28 -5.65
C ARG A 101 39.64 -17.04 -4.76
N ARG A 102 40.48 -17.10 -3.72
CA ARG A 102 41.14 -15.90 -3.17
C ARG A 102 42.39 -15.65 -3.98
#